data_AF-A0A0G2JFS0-F1
#
_entry.id   AF-A0A0G2JFS0-F1
#
_cell.length_a   1.000
_cell.length_b   1.000
_cell.length_c   1.000
_cell.angle_alpha   90.00
_cell.angle_beta   90.00
_cell.angle_gamma   90.00
#
_symmetry.space_group_name_H-M   'P 1'
#
loop_
_entity.id
_entity.type
_entity.pdbx_description
1 polymer ?
#
loop_
_entity_poly.entity_id
_entity_poly.type
_entity_poly.pdbx_seq_one_letter_code
_entity_poly.pdbx_strand_id
1 'polypeptide(L)'
;MNLEKLSKPELLTLFSILEGELEARDLVIEALKAQHRDTFIEERYGKYNISDPLMALQRDFETLKEKNDSEKQPVCTNPLSVLKAVMKQCKNMQERMLSQLAAAESRHRKVILDLEEERQRHAQDTAEGDDVTYMLEKERERLTQQLEFEKSQVKKFEKEQKKLSSQ
;
A
#
# COMPACT_ATOMS: atom_id res chain seq x y z
N MET A 1 76.19 -46.61 15.54
CA MET A 1 77.36 -45.71 15.49
C MET A 1 77.85 -45.51 16.92
N ASN A 2 79.11 -45.81 17.25
CA ASN A 2 79.64 -45.56 18.59
C ASN A 2 80.03 -44.07 18.69
N LEU A 3 79.16 -43.26 19.30
CA LEU A 3 79.34 -41.82 19.47
C LEU A 3 80.63 -41.47 20.25
N GLU A 4 81.08 -42.36 21.12
CA GLU A 4 82.28 -42.21 21.94
C GLU A 4 83.61 -42.33 21.16
N LYS A 5 83.56 -42.75 19.89
CA LYS A 5 84.75 -42.91 19.04
C LYS A 5 84.97 -41.76 18.05
N LEU A 6 84.09 -40.76 18.05
CA LEU A 6 84.18 -39.60 17.15
C LEU A 6 85.14 -38.56 17.74
N SER A 7 86.01 -38.03 16.88
CA SER A 7 86.78 -36.83 17.22
C SER A 7 85.87 -35.60 17.28
N LYS A 8 86.28 -34.57 18.01
CA LYS A 8 85.55 -33.30 18.14
C LYS A 8 85.05 -32.72 16.79
N PRO A 9 85.84 -32.65 15.71
CA PRO A 9 85.35 -32.12 14.43
C PRO A 9 84.28 -33.00 13.78
N GLU A 10 84.38 -34.33 13.90
CA GLU A 10 83.39 -35.26 13.36
C GLU A 10 82.06 -35.14 14.12
N LEU A 11 82.12 -34.96 15.44
CA LEU A 11 80.93 -34.74 16.26
C LEU A 11 80.24 -33.41 15.92
N LEU A 12 81.00 -32.33 15.74
CA LEU A 12 80.47 -31.03 15.33
C LEU A 12 79.84 -31.10 13.94
N THR A 13 80.46 -31.82 13.02
CA THR A 13 79.92 -32.02 11.67
C THR A 13 78.59 -32.76 11.71
N LEU A 14 78.51 -33.85 12.49
CA LEU A 14 77.26 -34.59 12.68
C LEU A 14 76.18 -33.72 13.34
N PHE A 15 76.55 -32.91 14.34
CA PHE A 15 75.63 -31.99 15.00
C PHE A 15 75.05 -30.96 14.02
N SER A 16 75.89 -30.33 13.20
CA SER A 16 75.43 -29.37 12.17
C SER A 16 74.51 -30.02 11.13
N ILE A 17 74.75 -31.28 10.76
CA ILE A 17 73.87 -32.02 9.84
C ILE A 17 72.51 -32.29 10.50
N LEU A 18 72.49 -32.72 11.76
CA LEU A 18 71.24 -33.01 12.49
C LEU A 18 70.42 -31.73 12.74
N GLU A 19 71.08 -30.61 13.02
CA GLU A 19 70.45 -29.30 13.14
C GLU A 19 69.78 -28.89 11.81
N GLY A 20 70.51 -28.97 10.70
CA GLY A 20 69.95 -28.70 9.37
C GLY A 20 68.83 -29.66 8.96
N GLU A 21 68.90 -30.94 9.36
CA GLU A 21 67.82 -31.90 9.11
C GLU A 21 66.55 -31.56 9.90
N LEU A 22 66.70 -31.15 11.16
CA LEU A 22 65.59 -30.75 12.00
C LEU A 22 64.91 -29.49 11.47
N GLU A 23 65.69 -28.47 11.11
CA GLU A 23 65.18 -27.24 10.50
C GLU A 23 64.45 -27.51 9.18
N ALA A 24 64.97 -28.39 8.33
CA ALA A 24 64.32 -28.77 7.07
C ALA A 24 62.97 -29.47 7.32
N ARG A 25 62.87 -30.32 8.35
CA ARG A 25 61.62 -30.99 8.74
C ARG A 25 60.58 -29.97 9.22
N ASP A 26 60.99 -29.01 10.05
CA ASP A 26 60.08 -27.96 10.54
C ASP A 26 59.52 -27.12 9.38
N LEU A 27 60.35 -26.78 8.40
CA LEU A 27 59.89 -26.07 7.20
C LEU A 27 58.85 -26.86 6.40
N VAL A 28 59.04 -28.17 6.23
CA VAL A 28 58.08 -29.05 5.55
C VAL A 28 56.78 -29.18 6.34
N ILE A 29 56.86 -29.30 7.67
CA ILE A 29 55.67 -29.37 8.53
C ILE A 29 54.84 -28.10 8.38
N GLU A 30 55.46 -26.92 8.43
CA GLU A 30 54.75 -25.65 8.25
C GLU A 30 54.17 -25.50 6.84
N ALA A 31 54.88 -25.95 5.81
CA ALA A 31 54.36 -25.98 4.44
C ALA A 31 53.12 -26.90 4.32
N LEU A 32 53.16 -28.10 4.91
CA LEU A 32 52.03 -29.02 4.90
C LEU A 32 50.83 -28.50 5.70
N LYS A 33 51.07 -27.86 6.86
CA LYS A 33 50.00 -27.20 7.63
C LYS A 33 49.36 -26.05 6.83
N ALA A 34 50.17 -25.24 6.15
CA ALA A 34 49.67 -24.16 5.32
C ALA A 34 48.79 -24.71 4.19
N GLN A 35 49.28 -25.72 3.47
CA GLN A 35 48.53 -26.38 2.41
C GLN A 35 47.21 -26.97 2.93
N HIS A 36 47.24 -27.66 4.07
CA HIS A 36 46.02 -28.24 4.65
C HIS A 36 44.99 -27.17 5.04
N ARG A 37 45.43 -26.02 5.55
CA ARG A 37 44.53 -24.89 5.84
C ARG A 37 43.88 -24.35 4.57
N ASP A 38 44.65 -24.16 3.51
CA ASP A 38 44.13 -23.63 2.26
C ASP A 38 43.13 -24.61 1.62
N THR A 39 43.47 -25.90 1.57
CA THR A 39 42.54 -26.95 1.09
C THR A 39 41.28 -27.00 1.93
N PHE A 40 41.38 -26.93 3.26
CA PHE A 40 40.22 -26.91 4.14
C PHE A 40 39.31 -25.70 3.87
N ILE A 41 39.89 -24.52 3.67
CA ILE A 41 39.13 -23.31 3.36
C ILE A 41 38.47 -23.44 1.98
N GLU A 42 39.15 -23.97 0.98
CA GLU A 42 38.61 -24.16 -0.37
C GLU A 42 37.49 -25.21 -0.39
N GLU A 43 37.67 -26.37 0.24
CA GLU A 43 36.61 -27.40 0.32
C GLU A 43 35.38 -26.90 1.06
N ARG A 44 35.58 -26.16 2.16
CA ARG A 44 34.48 -25.68 3.00
C ARG A 44 33.79 -24.46 2.40
N TYR A 45 34.54 -23.52 1.82
CA TYR A 45 34.03 -22.20 1.44
C TYR A 45 34.15 -21.87 -0.05
N GLY A 46 34.97 -22.59 -0.82
CA GLY A 46 35.18 -22.35 -2.27
C GLY A 46 33.93 -22.56 -3.12
N LYS A 47 32.94 -23.31 -2.61
CA LYS A 47 31.62 -23.46 -3.23
C LYS A 47 30.74 -22.21 -3.15
N TYR A 48 31.06 -21.21 -2.33
CA TYR A 48 30.24 -19.99 -2.19
C TYR A 48 30.88 -18.82 -2.94
N ASN A 49 30.08 -18.15 -3.76
CA ASN A 49 30.49 -16.88 -4.36
C ASN A 49 30.26 -15.73 -3.37
N ILE A 50 31.33 -15.01 -3.00
CA ILE A 50 31.28 -13.88 -2.06
C ILE A 50 30.44 -12.72 -2.61
N SER A 51 30.29 -12.62 -3.93
CA SER A 51 29.49 -11.57 -4.57
C SER A 51 28.00 -11.90 -4.65
N ASP A 52 27.57 -13.11 -4.29
CA ASP A 52 26.16 -13.52 -4.29
C ASP A 52 25.58 -13.48 -2.86
N PRO A 53 24.70 -12.52 -2.55
CA PRO A 53 24.05 -12.42 -1.24
C PRO A 53 23.24 -13.68 -0.86
N LEU A 54 22.68 -14.42 -1.82
CA LEU A 54 21.88 -15.61 -1.54
C LEU A 54 22.75 -16.76 -1.06
N MET A 55 23.93 -16.96 -1.67
CA MET A 55 24.89 -17.97 -1.25
C MET A 55 25.48 -17.67 0.12
N ALA A 56 25.72 -16.40 0.44
CA ALA A 56 26.15 -15.98 1.77
C ALA A 56 25.11 -16.31 2.85
N LEU A 57 23.82 -16.05 2.58
CA LEU A 57 22.72 -16.42 3.48
C LEU A 57 22.59 -17.94 3.65
N GLN A 58 22.76 -18.71 2.57
CA GLN A 58 22.72 -20.16 2.62
C GLN A 58 23.86 -20.74 3.48
N ARG A 59 25.10 -20.23 3.31
CA ARG A 59 26.24 -20.58 4.18
C ARG A 59 25.91 -20.34 5.65
N ASP A 60 25.38 -19.16 5.97
CA ASP A 60 25.07 -18.78 7.34
C ASP A 60 24.01 -19.71 7.95
N PHE A 61 23.00 -20.08 7.16
CA PHE A 61 21.99 -21.06 7.55
C PHE A 61 22.57 -22.47 7.80
N GLU A 62 23.48 -22.95 6.96
CA GLU A 62 24.16 -24.24 7.14
C GLU A 62 24.99 -24.25 8.44
N THR A 63 25.73 -23.17 8.74
CA THR A 63 26.45 -23.04 10.02
C THR A 63 25.54 -22.95 11.24
N LEU A 64 24.32 -22.41 11.12
CA LEU A 64 23.34 -22.45 12.20
C LEU A 64 22.88 -23.89 12.46
N LYS A 65 22.67 -24.68 11.40
CA LYS A 65 22.26 -26.08 11.50
C LYS A 65 23.31 -26.96 12.19
N GLU A 66 24.59 -26.76 11.90
CA GLU A 66 25.70 -27.49 12.56
C GLU A 66 25.83 -27.18 14.06
N LYS A 67 25.42 -25.98 14.49
CA LYS A 67 25.42 -25.57 15.91
C LYS A 67 24.17 -25.99 16.69
N ASN A 68 23.13 -26.48 16.01
CA ASN A 68 21.82 -26.73 16.61
C ASN A 68 21.66 -28.13 17.24
N ASP A 69 22.75 -28.89 17.45
CA ASP A 69 22.72 -30.08 18.32
C ASP A 69 22.69 -29.70 19.83
N SER A 70 22.76 -28.40 20.15
CA SER A 70 22.56 -27.88 21.50
C SER A 70 21.57 -26.70 21.50
N GLU A 71 20.32 -27.03 21.83
CA GLU A 71 19.31 -26.17 22.46
C GLU A 71 19.37 -24.67 22.14
N LYS A 72 18.79 -24.24 21.02
CA LYS A 72 18.26 -22.87 20.91
C LYS A 72 16.91 -22.87 20.21
N GLN A 73 15.87 -22.47 20.96
CA GLN A 73 14.60 -22.06 20.37
C GLN A 73 14.85 -21.01 19.29
N PRO A 74 14.27 -21.13 18.09
CA PRO A 74 14.42 -20.11 17.07
C PRO A 74 13.68 -18.84 17.53
N VAL A 75 14.44 -17.80 17.86
CA VAL A 75 13.96 -16.40 18.03
C VAL A 75 13.66 -15.80 16.65
N CYS A 76 12.89 -16.52 15.86
CA CYS A 76 12.31 -16.05 14.62
C CYS A 76 10.94 -16.71 14.56
N THR A 77 9.89 -15.93 14.87
CA THR A 77 8.51 -16.31 14.56
C THR A 77 8.50 -16.83 13.14
N ASN A 78 8.20 -18.12 12.96
CA ASN A 78 8.26 -18.80 11.67
C ASN A 78 7.75 -17.85 10.56
N PRO A 79 8.57 -17.46 9.57
CA PRO A 79 8.19 -16.42 8.60
C PRO A 79 6.87 -16.73 7.86
N LEU A 80 6.51 -18.02 7.75
CA LEU A 80 5.23 -18.47 7.22
C LEU A 80 4.03 -18.11 8.11
N SER A 81 4.20 -18.08 9.44
CA SER A 81 3.13 -17.69 10.37
C SER A 81 2.81 -16.20 10.28
N VAL A 82 3.85 -15.37 10.16
CA VAL A 82 3.71 -13.92 9.94
C VAL A 82 3.02 -13.66 8.60
N LEU A 83 3.45 -14.32 7.52
CA LEU A 83 2.81 -14.18 6.21
C LEU A 83 1.33 -14.59 6.24
N LYS A 84 0.99 -15.72 6.89
CA LYS A 84 -0.40 -16.15 7.06
C LYS A 84 -1.24 -15.13 7.83
N ALA A 85 -0.68 -14.51 8.88
CA ALA A 85 -1.37 -13.48 9.64
C ALA A 85 -1.66 -12.24 8.79
N VAL A 86 -0.67 -11.77 8.02
CA VAL A 86 -0.82 -10.63 7.10
C VAL A 86 -1.85 -10.95 6.01
N MET A 87 -1.77 -12.12 5.37
CA MET A 87 -2.76 -12.53 4.36
C MET A 87 -4.18 -12.56 4.92
N LYS A 88 -4.37 -13.07 6.14
CA LYS A 88 -5.67 -13.07 6.83
C LYS A 88 -6.16 -11.64 7.09
N GLN A 89 -5.27 -10.74 7.52
CA GLN A 89 -5.61 -9.35 7.74
C GLN A 89 -6.00 -8.64 6.44
N CYS A 90 -5.24 -8.83 5.35
CA CYS A 90 -5.55 -8.28 4.04
C CYS A 90 -6.92 -8.76 3.53
N LYS A 91 -7.22 -10.06 3.68
CA LYS A 91 -8.51 -10.62 3.28
C LYS A 91 -9.67 -10.02 4.09
N ASN A 92 -9.53 -9.93 5.40
CA ASN A 92 -10.55 -9.32 6.26
C ASN A 92 -10.76 -7.83 5.93
N MET A 93 -9.68 -7.11 5.60
CA MET A 93 -9.75 -5.71 5.19
C MET A 93 -10.47 -5.55 3.84
N GLN A 94 -10.16 -6.42 2.87
CA GLN A 94 -10.81 -6.44 1.57
C GLN A 94 -12.32 -6.70 1.69
N GLU A 95 -12.73 -7.69 2.50
CA GLU A 95 -14.14 -8.00 2.74
C GLU A 95 -14.89 -6.82 3.39
N ARG A 96 -14.27 -6.14 4.37
CA ARG A 96 -14.83 -4.93 4.99
C ARG A 96 -14.92 -3.76 4.02
N MET A 97 -13.91 -3.56 3.19
CA MET A 97 -13.90 -2.48 2.21
C MET A 97 -15.00 -2.68 1.16
N LEU A 98 -15.18 -3.92 0.68
CA LEU A 98 -16.24 -4.25 -0.26
C LEU A 98 -17.64 -4.05 0.33
N SER A 99 -17.86 -4.45 1.58
CA SER A 99 -19.16 -4.25 2.24
C SER A 99 -19.47 -2.78 2.48
N GLN A 100 -18.47 -1.97 2.86
CA GLN A 100 -18.62 -0.52 2.99
C GLN A 100 -18.90 0.16 1.65
N LEU A 101 -18.22 -0.27 0.57
CA LEU A 101 -18.46 0.26 -0.77
C LEU A 101 -19.88 -0.04 -1.24
N ALA A 102 -20.34 -1.29 -1.10
CA ALA A 102 -21.72 -1.67 -1.46
C ALA A 102 -22.78 -0.88 -0.67
N ALA A 103 -22.54 -0.65 0.62
CA ALA A 103 -23.43 0.15 1.46
C ALA A 103 -23.42 1.65 1.09
N ALA A 104 -22.27 2.19 0.66
CA ALA A 104 -22.18 3.56 0.15
C ALA A 104 -22.91 3.70 -1.20
N GLU A 105 -22.70 2.77 -2.12
CA GLU A 105 -23.37 2.75 -3.42
C GLU A 105 -24.89 2.64 -3.28
N SER A 106 -25.38 1.77 -2.40
CA SER A 106 -26.82 1.64 -2.13
C SER A 106 -27.44 2.94 -1.61
N ARG A 107 -26.76 3.62 -0.67
CA ARG A 107 -27.20 4.92 -0.15
C ARG A 107 -27.18 6.00 -1.22
N HIS A 108 -26.11 6.08 -2.02
CA HIS A 108 -26.04 7.05 -3.12
C HIS A 108 -27.13 6.82 -4.16
N ARG A 109 -27.39 5.57 -4.55
CA ARG A 109 -28.48 5.25 -5.48
C ARG A 109 -29.83 5.73 -4.97
N LYS A 110 -30.10 5.57 -3.66
CA LYS A 110 -31.34 6.08 -3.05
C LYS A 110 -31.42 7.61 -3.10
N VAL A 111 -30.34 8.31 -2.72
CA VAL A 111 -30.31 9.78 -2.76
C VAL A 111 -30.51 10.32 -4.18
N ILE A 112 -29.95 9.67 -5.19
CA ILE A 112 -30.15 10.06 -6.60
C ILE A 112 -31.62 9.94 -6.98
N LEU A 113 -32.27 8.82 -6.63
CA LEU A 113 -33.70 8.62 -6.91
C LEU A 113 -34.57 9.66 -6.19
N ASP A 114 -34.30 9.91 -4.90
CA ASP A 114 -35.04 10.91 -4.12
C ASP A 114 -34.88 12.32 -4.72
N LEU A 115 -33.68 12.66 -5.21
CA LEU A 115 -33.41 13.94 -5.89
C LEU A 115 -34.08 14.04 -7.27
N GLU A 116 -34.10 12.96 -8.04
CA GLU A 116 -34.80 12.93 -9.33
C GLU A 116 -36.31 13.08 -9.16
N GLU A 117 -36.87 12.44 -8.13
CA GLU A 117 -38.28 12.55 -7.77
C GLU A 117 -38.62 13.98 -7.33
N GLU A 118 -37.79 14.59 -6.47
CA GLU A 118 -38.00 15.97 -6.02
C GLU A 118 -37.88 16.97 -7.18
N ARG A 119 -36.92 16.75 -8.09
CA ARG A 119 -36.80 17.58 -9.30
C ARG A 119 -38.05 17.47 -10.18
N GLN A 120 -38.61 16.27 -10.31
CA GLN A 120 -39.82 16.05 -11.10
C GLN A 120 -41.04 16.70 -10.44
N ARG A 121 -41.19 16.60 -9.11
CA ARG A 121 -42.23 17.29 -8.35
C ARG A 121 -42.13 18.81 -8.53
N HIS A 122 -40.96 19.39 -8.31
CA HIS A 122 -40.76 20.82 -8.51
C HIS A 122 -41.08 21.30 -9.92
N ALA A 123 -40.74 20.52 -10.95
CA ALA A 123 -41.07 20.85 -12.33
C ALA A 123 -42.60 20.87 -12.55
N GLN A 124 -43.33 19.94 -11.94
CA GLN A 124 -44.80 19.89 -12.01
C GLN A 124 -45.43 21.05 -11.25
N ASP A 125 -45.00 21.30 -10.01
CA ASP A 125 -45.49 22.42 -9.20
C ASP A 125 -45.27 23.78 -9.88
N THR A 126 -44.13 23.94 -10.57
CA THR A 126 -43.84 25.16 -11.32
C THR A 126 -44.78 25.31 -12.52
N ALA A 127 -45.03 24.24 -13.26
CA ALA A 127 -45.94 24.26 -14.40
C ALA A 127 -47.39 24.58 -13.98
N GLU A 128 -47.87 23.96 -12.89
CA GLU A 128 -49.18 24.28 -12.31
C GLU A 128 -49.25 25.73 -11.81
N GLY A 129 -48.17 26.22 -11.20
CA GLY A 129 -48.05 27.61 -10.78
C GLY A 129 -48.12 28.61 -11.95
N ASP A 130 -47.49 28.28 -13.07
CA ASP A 130 -47.54 29.08 -14.30
C ASP A 130 -48.97 29.13 -14.88
N ASP A 131 -49.68 28.00 -14.91
CA ASP A 131 -51.08 27.93 -15.37
C ASP A 131 -52.00 28.79 -14.50
N VAL A 132 -51.86 28.72 -13.17
CA VAL A 132 -52.63 29.56 -12.24
C VAL A 132 -52.31 31.04 -12.44
N THR A 133 -51.02 31.38 -12.59
CA THR A 133 -50.57 32.76 -12.83
C THR A 133 -51.17 33.30 -14.11
N TYR A 134 -51.12 32.53 -15.20
CA TYR A 134 -51.73 32.89 -16.47
C TYR A 134 -53.24 33.13 -16.37
N MET A 135 -53.98 32.25 -15.66
CA MET A 135 -55.42 32.44 -15.46
C MET A 135 -55.73 33.72 -14.68
N LEU A 136 -54.95 34.03 -13.64
CA LEU A 136 -55.14 35.25 -12.84
C LEU A 136 -54.82 36.51 -13.63
N GLU A 137 -53.76 36.51 -14.44
CA GLU A 137 -53.42 37.62 -15.33
C GLU A 137 -54.53 37.88 -16.35
N LYS A 138 -55.09 36.81 -16.94
CA LYS A 138 -56.21 36.91 -17.87
C LYS A 138 -57.47 37.51 -17.22
N GLU A 139 -57.82 37.07 -16.01
CA GLU A 139 -58.94 37.68 -15.28
C GLU A 139 -58.66 39.13 -14.88
N ARG A 140 -57.42 39.46 -14.49
CA ARG A 140 -57.01 40.86 -14.20
C ARG A 140 -57.25 41.75 -15.42
N GLU A 141 -56.83 41.32 -16.60
CA GLU A 141 -57.04 42.07 -17.85
C GLU A 141 -58.52 42.23 -18.18
N ARG A 142 -59.30 41.15 -18.08
CA ARG A 142 -60.75 41.18 -18.31
C ARG A 142 -61.45 42.18 -17.38
N LEU A 143 -61.12 42.15 -16.08
CA LEU A 143 -61.66 43.07 -15.09
C LEU A 143 -61.22 44.51 -15.34
N THR A 144 -59.97 44.72 -15.76
CA THR A 144 -59.46 46.06 -16.11
C THR A 144 -60.25 46.66 -17.27
N GLN A 145 -60.48 45.88 -18.34
CA GLN A 145 -61.29 46.31 -19.49
C GLN A 145 -62.74 46.61 -19.08
N GLN A 146 -63.35 45.79 -18.22
CA GLN A 146 -64.71 46.03 -17.72
C GLN A 146 -64.79 47.33 -16.90
N LEU A 147 -63.80 47.59 -16.05
CA LEU A 147 -63.72 48.78 -15.22
C LEU A 147 -63.51 50.05 -16.07
N GLU A 148 -62.71 49.98 -17.13
CA GLU A 148 -62.57 51.08 -18.11
C GLU A 148 -63.86 51.36 -18.89
N PHE A 149 -64.59 50.31 -19.28
CA PHE A 149 -65.88 50.44 -19.93
C PHE A 149 -66.91 51.11 -19.01
N GLU A 150 -67.03 50.66 -17.76
CA GLU A 150 -67.93 51.23 -16.76
C GLU A 150 -67.57 52.69 -16.45
N LYS A 151 -66.29 53.01 -16.25
CA LYS A 151 -65.82 54.40 -16.10
C LYS A 151 -66.21 55.28 -17.29
N SER A 152 -66.12 54.74 -18.50
CA SER A 152 -66.49 55.46 -19.72
C SER A 152 -68.01 55.69 -19.81
N GLN A 153 -68.81 54.71 -19.41
CA GLN A 153 -70.27 54.83 -19.31
C GLN A 153 -70.67 55.88 -18.28
N VAL A 154 -70.11 55.82 -17.06
CA VAL A 154 -70.37 56.80 -15.99
C VAL A 154 -70.03 58.22 -16.47
N LYS A 155 -68.86 58.43 -17.08
CA LYS A 155 -68.48 59.73 -17.64
C LYS A 155 -69.45 60.25 -18.69
N LYS A 156 -70.10 59.38 -19.48
CA LYS A 156 -71.13 59.80 -20.45
C LYS A 156 -72.40 60.23 -19.74
N PHE A 157 -72.91 59.42 -18.80
CA PHE A 157 -74.10 59.75 -18.01
C PHE A 157 -73.92 61.02 -17.18
N GLU A 158 -72.76 61.23 -16.56
CA GLU A 158 -72.45 62.47 -15.84
C GLU A 158 -72.50 63.71 -16.75
N LYS A 159 -72.04 63.60 -18.00
CA LYS A 159 -72.13 64.70 -18.98
C LYS A 159 -73.57 64.97 -19.40
N GLU A 160 -74.37 63.93 -19.61
CA GLU A 160 -75.79 64.06 -19.95
C GLU A 160 -76.59 64.67 -18.78
N GLN A 161 -76.34 64.21 -17.56
CA GLN A 161 -76.96 64.76 -16.35
C GLN A 161 -76.61 66.24 -16.16
N LYS A 162 -75.34 66.62 -16.37
CA LYS A 162 -74.92 68.04 -16.32
C LYS A 162 -75.66 68.90 -17.34
N LYS A 163 -75.88 68.40 -18.57
CA LYS A 163 -76.65 69.11 -19.60
C LYS A 163 -78.12 69.29 -19.20
N LEU A 164 -78.76 68.25 -18.66
CA LEU A 164 -80.14 68.30 -18.18
C LEU A 164 -80.32 69.21 -16.95
N SER A 165 -79.31 69.28 -16.08
CA SER A 165 -79.32 70.15 -14.89
C SER A 165 -79.02 71.63 -15.20
N SER A 166 -78.49 71.94 -16.39
CA SER A 166 -78.17 73.30 -16.83
C SER A 166 -79.25 73.94 -17.72
N GLN A 167 -80.44 73.33 -17.78
CA GLN A 167 -81.61 73.76 -18.53
C GLN A 167 -82.72 74.16 -17.56
#